data_AF-A0A847J0L8-F1
#
_entry.id   AF-A0A847J0L8-F1
#
_cell.length_a   1.000
_cell.length_b   1.000
_cell.length_c   1.000
_cell.angle_alpha   90.00
_cell.angle_beta   90.00
_cell.angle_gamma   90.00
#
_symmetry.space_group_name_H-M   'P 1'
#
loop_
_entity.id
_entity.type
_entity.pdbx_description
1 polymer ?
#
loop_
_entity_poly.entity_id
_entity_poly.type
_entity_poly.pdbx_seq_one_letter_code
_entity_poly.pdbx_strand_id
1 'polypeptide(L)'
;MSSDANAIKGAAIAPGATFVRNGNDSVWHFRRRRWRYLHVSFTTAGGFFMTRIQINATTVYNNGTLYPSGTTQVFDLDAVGGVAVGAAYSVSVSYTASIATQETTGIVEHTAATRTGLGSYSTPASWSGSETAAQFLSDLQSLSSTVTSLAQVVITPSSTWLRPTGSTVFERRRKLRYLVVNLTVGGDTPNVDIFVNSTTVVNNATTGTHVIDLNGVSGGPSVRDYYRLEIRRTTGTMLVNTIEEAGDVWSTAAPAWSHGELINAGAATKLGYYTTLLNESYAILGAAGWQMPQIWRPYEHPRWGLHKTKRYLHYMRNGSLPASLQDPASVQPDISLSSTTTEEPWSTYDLDTIDWLAPGGLLYVYECDCVWLDDTP
;
A
#
# COMPACT_ATOMS: atom_id res chain seq x y z
N MET A 1 9.55 23.69 -1.45
CA MET A 1 8.30 23.84 -2.23
C MET A 1 8.30 23.00 -3.51
N SER A 2 9.18 23.25 -4.50
CA SER A 2 9.24 22.42 -5.72
C SER A 2 9.55 20.95 -5.41
N SER A 3 10.52 20.71 -4.53
CA SER A 3 10.85 19.38 -3.99
C SER A 3 9.63 18.68 -3.39
N ASP A 4 8.90 19.38 -2.52
CA ASP A 4 7.83 18.81 -1.71
C ASP A 4 6.60 18.52 -2.58
N ALA A 5 6.28 19.42 -3.50
CA ALA A 5 5.23 19.21 -4.50
C ALA A 5 5.55 18.01 -5.40
N ASN A 6 6.79 17.91 -5.89
CA ASN A 6 7.21 16.76 -6.70
C ASN A 6 7.26 15.45 -5.90
N ALA A 7 7.59 15.49 -4.60
CA ALA A 7 7.50 14.32 -3.72
C ALA A 7 6.04 13.86 -3.51
N ILE A 8 5.11 14.80 -3.34
CA ILE A 8 3.66 14.51 -3.30
C ILE A 8 3.20 13.87 -4.61
N LYS A 9 3.60 14.42 -5.76
CA LYS A 9 3.33 13.81 -7.08
C LYS A 9 3.92 12.41 -7.17
N GLY A 10 5.18 12.23 -6.77
CA GLY A 10 5.85 10.94 -6.75
C GLY A 10 5.08 9.90 -5.93
N ALA A 11 4.60 10.30 -4.75
CA ALA A 11 3.74 9.45 -3.93
C ALA A 11 2.40 9.15 -4.60
N ALA A 12 1.80 10.08 -5.36
CA ALA A 12 0.54 9.85 -6.08
C ALA A 12 0.70 8.79 -7.19
N ILE A 13 1.81 8.83 -7.93
CA ILE A 13 2.06 7.91 -9.05
C ILE A 13 2.75 6.60 -8.64
N ALA A 14 3.29 6.51 -7.43
CA ALA A 14 3.88 5.27 -6.92
C ALA A 14 2.82 4.15 -6.78
N PRO A 15 3.18 2.87 -6.93
CA PRO A 15 2.26 1.76 -6.66
C PRO A 15 1.62 1.85 -5.27
N GLY A 16 0.32 1.53 -5.18
CA GLY A 16 -0.43 1.54 -3.92
C GLY A 16 -0.16 0.30 -3.07
N ALA A 17 -0.21 0.45 -1.74
CA ALA A 17 -0.03 -0.65 -0.80
C ALA A 17 -0.97 -1.83 -1.08
N THR A 18 -0.48 -3.03 -0.80
CA THR A 18 -1.17 -4.29 -1.07
C THR A 18 -1.35 -5.05 0.23
N PHE A 19 -2.58 -5.47 0.51
CA PHE A 19 -2.91 -6.36 1.62
C PHE A 19 -3.15 -7.77 1.08
N VAL A 20 -2.41 -8.75 1.59
CA VAL A 20 -2.65 -10.16 1.27
C VAL A 20 -3.78 -10.68 2.15
N ARG A 21 -4.91 -11.04 1.53
CA ARG A 21 -6.10 -11.58 2.21
C ARG A 21 -5.99 -13.08 2.49
N ASN A 22 -5.21 -13.80 1.69
CA ASN A 22 -5.00 -15.22 1.88
C ASN A 22 -4.38 -15.51 3.24
N GLY A 23 -5.16 -16.14 4.12
CA GLY A 23 -4.72 -16.45 5.47
C GLY A 23 -5.83 -16.19 6.49
N ASN A 24 -6.78 -17.12 6.58
CA ASN A 24 -7.61 -17.17 7.79
C ASN A 24 -6.68 -17.54 8.97
N ASP A 25 -6.99 -17.03 10.17
CA ASP A 25 -6.19 -17.28 11.37
C ASP A 25 -4.72 -16.85 11.24
N SER A 26 -4.47 -15.81 10.46
CA SER A 26 -3.12 -15.27 10.24
C SER A 26 -2.81 -14.09 11.14
N VAL A 27 -1.51 -13.75 11.20
CA VAL A 27 -1.00 -12.57 11.89
C VAL A 27 -0.50 -11.60 10.84
N TRP A 28 -0.81 -10.33 11.04
CA TRP A 28 -0.36 -9.24 10.21
C TRP A 28 0.39 -8.22 11.06
N HIS A 29 1.44 -7.64 10.49
CA HIS A 29 2.26 -6.65 11.17
C HIS A 29 2.13 -5.27 10.57
N PHE A 30 2.27 -4.29 11.44
CA PHE A 30 2.38 -2.88 11.14
C PHE A 30 3.59 -2.29 11.84
N ARG A 31 4.08 -1.17 11.31
CA ARG A 31 4.80 -0.17 12.10
C ARG A 31 3.87 0.99 12.37
N ARG A 32 3.51 1.23 13.64
CA ARG A 32 2.62 2.33 13.99
C ARG A 32 3.27 3.62 13.55
N ARG A 33 2.55 4.41 12.74
CA ARG A 33 3.00 5.77 12.42
C ARG A 33 2.47 6.68 13.51
N ARG A 34 1.38 7.38 13.21
CA ARG A 34 0.68 8.31 14.12
C ARG A 34 -0.82 8.26 13.89
N TRP A 35 -1.26 7.30 13.10
CA TRP A 35 -2.65 7.17 12.75
C TRP A 35 -3.34 6.40 13.87
N ARG A 36 -4.57 6.83 14.14
CA ARG A 36 -5.24 6.51 15.40
C ARG A 36 -6.12 5.29 15.28
N TYR A 37 -6.74 5.07 14.12
CA TYR A 37 -7.79 4.07 14.00
C TYR A 37 -7.29 2.85 13.22
N LEU A 38 -7.44 1.66 13.82
CA LEU A 38 -7.28 0.39 13.13
C LEU A 38 -8.67 -0.10 12.69
N HIS A 39 -8.81 -0.32 11.39
CA HIS A 39 -10.00 -0.87 10.75
C HIS A 39 -9.75 -2.34 10.43
N VAL A 40 -10.58 -3.23 10.96
CA VAL A 40 -10.55 -4.67 10.66
C VAL A 40 -11.89 -5.05 10.04
N SER A 41 -11.87 -5.39 8.76
CA SER A 41 -13.03 -5.78 7.96
C SER A 41 -13.02 -7.28 7.74
N PHE A 42 -14.17 -7.91 7.94
CA PHE A 42 -14.34 -9.34 7.74
C PHE A 42 -15.78 -9.69 7.37
N THR A 43 -15.96 -10.88 6.80
CA THR A 43 -17.26 -11.49 6.49
C THR A 43 -17.36 -12.83 7.20
N THR A 44 -18.53 -13.15 7.76
CA THR A 44 -18.81 -14.42 8.42
C THR A 44 -20.23 -14.87 8.10
N ALA A 45 -20.40 -16.11 7.67
CA ALA A 45 -21.71 -16.69 7.37
C ALA A 45 -21.75 -18.19 7.74
N GLY A 46 -22.94 -18.73 8.00
CA GLY A 46 -23.13 -20.14 8.36
C GLY A 46 -23.72 -20.33 9.76
N GLY A 47 -23.17 -21.30 10.52
CA GLY A 47 -23.62 -21.68 11.86
C GLY A 47 -22.88 -20.98 13.00
N PHE A 48 -22.71 -21.67 14.13
CA PHE A 48 -22.03 -21.12 15.31
C PHE A 48 -20.60 -20.68 14.99
N PHE A 49 -20.28 -19.45 15.38
CA PHE A 49 -19.05 -18.77 15.04
C PHE A 49 -18.53 -17.95 16.23
N MET A 50 -17.22 -17.73 16.30
CA MET A 50 -16.58 -16.74 17.15
C MET A 50 -15.48 -16.05 16.36
N THR A 51 -15.63 -14.75 16.10
CA THR A 51 -14.54 -13.91 15.60
C THR A 51 -13.76 -13.38 16.78
N ARG A 52 -12.45 -13.56 16.78
CA ARG A 52 -11.53 -12.94 17.72
C ARG A 52 -10.52 -12.07 16.99
N ILE A 53 -10.38 -10.82 17.44
CA ILE A 53 -9.35 -9.89 16.99
C ILE A 53 -8.45 -9.59 18.17
N GLN A 54 -7.14 -9.69 17.97
CA GLN A 54 -6.15 -9.33 18.96
C GLN A 54 -5.18 -8.29 18.41
N ILE A 55 -4.75 -7.36 19.26
CA ILE A 55 -3.67 -6.40 19.00
C ILE A 55 -2.57 -6.70 20.01
N ASN A 56 -1.36 -7.03 19.54
CA ASN A 56 -0.26 -7.49 20.40
C ASN A 56 -0.70 -8.57 21.40
N ALA A 57 -1.36 -9.61 20.90
CA ALA A 57 -1.96 -10.71 21.67
C ALA A 57 -3.08 -10.31 22.66
N THR A 58 -3.35 -9.03 22.88
CA THR A 58 -4.48 -8.56 23.72
C THR A 58 -5.77 -8.69 22.93
N THR A 59 -6.78 -9.37 23.48
CA THR A 59 -8.09 -9.51 22.82
C THR A 59 -8.86 -8.20 22.89
N VAL A 60 -9.23 -7.68 21.73
CA VAL A 60 -9.94 -6.39 21.58
C VAL A 60 -11.35 -6.56 21.02
N TYR A 61 -11.61 -7.71 20.41
CA TYR A 61 -12.93 -8.12 19.93
C TYR A 61 -13.06 -9.63 20.07
N ASN A 62 -14.19 -10.09 20.61
CA ASN A 62 -14.51 -11.50 20.72
C ASN A 62 -16.03 -11.66 20.69
N ASN A 63 -16.60 -11.92 19.52
CA ASN A 63 -18.05 -11.91 19.30
C ASN A 63 -18.46 -13.02 18.31
N GLY A 64 -19.60 -13.67 18.59
CA GLY A 64 -20.16 -14.72 17.74
C GLY A 64 -21.24 -14.27 16.75
N THR A 65 -21.45 -12.96 16.59
CA THR A 65 -22.38 -12.41 15.60
C THR A 65 -21.89 -12.70 14.19
N LEU A 66 -22.80 -13.17 13.34
CA LEU A 66 -22.53 -13.39 11.92
C LEU A 66 -22.72 -12.09 11.12
N TYR A 67 -21.83 -11.86 10.16
CA TYR A 67 -21.87 -10.72 9.24
C TYR A 67 -21.76 -11.20 7.79
N PRO A 68 -22.83 -11.77 7.20
CA PRO A 68 -22.79 -12.29 5.83
C PRO A 68 -22.55 -11.20 4.78
N SER A 69 -23.01 -9.98 5.06
CA SER A 69 -22.75 -8.79 4.23
C SER A 69 -21.43 -8.09 4.56
N GLY A 70 -20.66 -8.62 5.50
CA GLY A 70 -19.44 -8.02 6.02
C GLY A 70 -19.67 -6.97 7.11
N THR A 71 -18.63 -6.71 7.88
CA THR A 71 -18.57 -5.63 8.87
C THR A 71 -17.15 -5.10 8.97
N THR A 72 -17.01 -3.85 9.43
CA THR A 72 -15.73 -3.26 9.82
C THR A 72 -15.77 -2.92 11.30
N GLN A 73 -14.84 -3.47 12.07
CA GLN A 73 -14.59 -3.07 13.45
C GLN A 73 -13.51 -2.00 13.47
N VAL A 74 -13.72 -0.96 14.28
CA VAL A 74 -12.82 0.19 14.39
C VAL A 74 -12.27 0.25 15.81
N PHE A 75 -10.96 0.21 15.94
CA PHE A 75 -10.26 0.28 17.22
C PHE A 75 -9.43 1.56 17.29
N ASP A 76 -9.54 2.28 18.39
CA ASP A 76 -8.68 3.42 18.69
C ASP A 76 -7.37 2.94 19.30
N LEU A 77 -6.27 3.03 18.57
CA LEU A 77 -4.93 2.58 18.98
C LEU A 77 -4.36 3.38 20.17
N ASP A 78 -4.88 4.59 20.43
CA ASP A 78 -4.50 5.34 21.63
C ASP A 78 -5.21 4.80 22.89
N ALA A 79 -6.38 4.20 22.73
CA ALA A 79 -7.14 3.59 23.82
C ALA A 79 -6.84 2.10 23.99
N VAL A 80 -6.46 1.42 22.90
CA VAL A 80 -6.36 -0.04 22.83
C VAL A 80 -4.93 -0.47 22.55
N GLY A 81 -4.32 -1.19 23.50
CA GLY A 81 -3.00 -1.81 23.33
C GLY A 81 -1.80 -0.87 23.50
N GLY A 82 -2.02 0.44 23.70
CA GLY A 82 -0.96 1.40 24.05
C GLY A 82 0.23 1.41 23.10
N VAL A 83 0.00 1.08 21.82
CA VAL A 83 1.07 0.89 20.84
C VAL A 83 1.77 2.23 20.63
N ALA A 84 3.05 2.38 20.96
CA ALA A 84 3.71 3.68 20.78
C ALA A 84 3.86 4.07 19.30
N VAL A 85 3.81 5.36 19.00
CA VAL A 85 4.17 5.90 17.67
C VAL A 85 5.60 5.46 17.32
N GLY A 86 5.77 4.89 16.13
CA GLY A 86 7.04 4.33 15.64
C GLY A 86 7.26 2.85 15.98
N ALA A 87 6.49 2.27 16.90
CA ALA A 87 6.66 0.88 17.33
C ALA A 87 6.00 -0.11 16.36
N ALA A 88 6.60 -1.28 16.22
CA ALA A 88 5.96 -2.40 15.54
C ALA A 88 4.83 -2.98 16.40
N TYR A 89 3.76 -3.43 15.75
CA TYR A 89 2.69 -4.17 16.41
C TYR A 89 2.10 -5.23 15.48
N SER A 90 1.37 -6.17 16.09
CA SER A 90 0.70 -7.27 15.39
C SER A 90 -0.81 -7.20 15.56
N VAL A 91 -1.51 -7.64 14.52
CA VAL A 91 -2.95 -7.86 14.52
C VAL A 91 -3.18 -9.31 14.12
N SER A 92 -3.88 -10.07 14.96
CA SER A 92 -4.38 -11.40 14.59
C SER A 92 -5.90 -11.35 14.46
N VAL A 93 -6.41 -12.02 13.42
CA VAL A 93 -7.84 -12.22 13.24
C VAL A 93 -8.05 -13.72 13.15
N SER A 94 -8.75 -14.27 14.13
CA SER A 94 -8.99 -15.71 14.24
C SER A 94 -10.47 -16.03 14.35
N TYR A 95 -10.80 -17.22 13.90
CA TYR A 95 -12.15 -17.67 13.64
C TYR A 95 -12.34 -19.06 14.22
N THR A 96 -13.22 -19.20 15.21
CA THR A 96 -13.63 -20.51 15.73
C THR A 96 -15.01 -20.83 15.18
N ALA A 97 -15.12 -21.87 14.35
CA ALA A 97 -16.36 -22.25 13.70
C ALA A 97 -16.50 -23.77 13.56
N SER A 98 -17.73 -24.27 13.59
CA SER A 98 -18.03 -25.67 13.25
C SER A 98 -18.44 -25.85 11.79
N ILE A 99 -19.23 -24.92 11.24
CA ILE A 99 -19.71 -24.91 9.84
C ILE A 99 -19.94 -23.45 9.42
N ALA A 100 -18.90 -22.77 8.93
CA ALA A 100 -19.00 -21.38 8.48
C ALA A 100 -18.04 -21.07 7.33
N THR A 101 -18.35 -20.01 6.59
CA THR A 101 -17.43 -19.36 5.68
C THR A 101 -16.96 -18.05 6.30
N GLN A 102 -15.66 -17.81 6.28
CA GLN A 102 -15.05 -16.62 6.85
C GLN A 102 -13.92 -16.09 5.98
N GLU A 103 -13.83 -14.78 5.92
CA GLU A 103 -12.77 -14.09 5.19
C GLU A 103 -12.45 -12.77 5.91
N THR A 104 -11.18 -12.56 6.26
CA THR A 104 -10.66 -11.22 6.58
C THR A 104 -10.57 -10.43 5.29
N THR A 105 -11.45 -9.46 5.11
CA THR A 105 -11.58 -8.72 3.85
C THR A 105 -10.72 -7.47 3.79
N GLY A 106 -10.23 -6.97 4.93
CA GLY A 106 -9.28 -5.85 4.93
C GLY A 106 -8.80 -5.45 6.31
N ILE A 107 -7.54 -5.06 6.43
CA ILE A 107 -6.97 -4.47 7.65
C ILE A 107 -6.27 -3.18 7.26
N VAL A 108 -6.60 -2.05 7.90
CA VAL A 108 -6.05 -0.73 7.57
C VAL A 108 -5.85 0.09 8.82
N GLU A 109 -4.67 0.64 9.03
CA GLU A 109 -4.45 1.73 9.99
C GLU A 109 -4.72 3.06 9.27
N HIS A 110 -5.49 3.97 9.86
CA HIS A 110 -6.04 5.15 9.20
C HIS A 110 -6.16 6.36 10.16
N THR A 111 -5.95 7.58 9.65
CA THR A 111 -6.11 8.80 10.47
C THR A 111 -7.56 9.04 10.89
N ALA A 112 -8.51 8.73 10.02
CA ALA A 112 -9.95 8.93 10.25
C ALA A 112 -10.64 7.68 10.83
N ALA A 113 -11.70 7.91 11.60
CA ALA A 113 -12.57 6.87 12.17
C ALA A 113 -13.38 6.09 11.11
N THR A 114 -13.33 6.52 9.84
CA THR A 114 -13.87 5.79 8.69
C THR A 114 -12.74 5.38 7.76
N ARG A 115 -12.81 4.14 7.26
CA ARG A 115 -11.78 3.52 6.41
C ARG A 115 -11.50 4.26 5.09
N THR A 116 -12.50 4.97 4.56
CA THR A 116 -12.41 5.74 3.30
C THR A 116 -12.28 7.25 3.53
N GLY A 117 -12.09 7.68 4.78
CA GLY A 117 -12.00 9.10 5.11
C GLY A 117 -10.89 9.78 4.32
N LEU A 118 -11.15 10.97 3.78
CA LEU A 118 -10.19 11.67 2.92
C LEU A 118 -9.34 12.69 3.66
N GLY A 119 -9.62 12.97 4.93
CA GLY A 119 -8.96 14.03 5.69
C GLY A 119 -9.42 15.42 5.24
N SER A 120 -8.88 16.44 5.89
CA SER A 120 -9.18 17.84 5.53
C SER A 120 -8.23 18.32 4.44
N TYR A 121 -8.80 18.84 3.36
CA TYR A 121 -8.05 19.41 2.25
C TYR A 121 -8.74 20.70 1.80
N SER A 122 -7.96 21.77 1.71
CA SER A 122 -8.37 23.02 1.08
C SER A 122 -7.60 23.16 -0.23
N THR A 123 -8.34 23.29 -1.32
CA THR A 123 -7.80 23.65 -2.63
C THR A 123 -7.01 24.95 -2.48
N PRO A 124 -5.75 25.01 -2.95
CA PRO A 124 -5.02 26.27 -2.98
C PRO A 124 -5.77 27.32 -3.79
N ALA A 125 -5.64 28.58 -3.38
CA ALA A 125 -6.22 29.69 -4.10
C ALA A 125 -5.72 29.77 -5.55
N SER A 126 -6.55 30.35 -6.43
CA SER A 126 -6.15 30.66 -7.80
C SER A 126 -5.25 31.89 -7.83
N TRP A 127 -4.16 31.82 -8.57
CA TRP A 127 -3.19 32.90 -8.69
C TRP A 127 -3.53 33.86 -9.84
N SER A 128 -3.36 35.15 -9.62
CA SER A 128 -3.55 36.20 -10.63
C SER A 128 -2.45 37.26 -10.60
N GLY A 129 -2.15 37.84 -11.77
CA GLY A 129 -1.08 38.82 -11.94
C GLY A 129 -1.32 40.19 -11.31
N SER A 130 -2.52 40.44 -10.77
CA SER A 130 -2.96 41.72 -10.21
C SER A 130 -3.29 41.66 -8.72
N GLU A 131 -2.78 40.65 -8.01
CA GLU A 131 -2.99 40.51 -6.57
C GLU A 131 -2.36 41.65 -5.77
N THR A 132 -3.05 42.09 -4.72
CA THR A 132 -2.44 42.92 -3.69
C THR A 132 -1.41 42.09 -2.92
N ALA A 133 -0.43 42.74 -2.29
CA ALA A 133 0.57 42.04 -1.47
C ALA A 133 -0.06 41.21 -0.33
N ALA A 134 -1.18 41.67 0.23
CA ALA A 134 -1.91 40.95 1.27
C ALA A 134 -2.61 39.69 0.72
N GLN A 135 -3.23 39.78 -0.45
CA GLN A 135 -3.85 38.64 -1.13
C GLN A 135 -2.80 37.59 -1.50
N PHE A 136 -1.69 38.02 -2.12
CA PHE A 136 -0.60 37.14 -2.50
C PHE A 136 -0.01 36.36 -1.30
N LEU A 137 0.15 37.03 -0.16
CA LEU A 137 0.60 36.38 1.07
C LEU A 137 -0.41 35.35 1.58
N SER A 138 -1.70 35.67 1.56
CA SER A 138 -2.78 34.74 1.92
C SER A 138 -2.77 33.49 1.02
N ASP A 139 -2.56 33.67 -0.28
CA ASP A 139 -2.55 32.56 -1.25
C ASP A 139 -1.30 31.67 -1.09
N LEU A 140 -0.15 32.26 -0.74
CA LEU A 140 1.05 31.51 -0.36
C LEU A 140 0.83 30.69 0.93
N GLN A 141 0.15 31.26 1.92
CA GLN A 141 -0.20 30.55 3.15
C GLN A 141 -1.16 29.39 2.86
N SER A 142 -2.16 29.61 1.99
CA SER A 142 -3.04 28.55 1.52
C SER A 142 -2.26 27.42 0.86
N LEU A 143 -1.34 27.73 -0.06
CA LEU A 143 -0.50 26.73 -0.73
C LEU A 143 0.35 25.92 0.27
N SER A 144 0.98 26.59 1.24
CA SER A 144 1.77 25.95 2.30
C SER A 144 0.92 25.00 3.15
N SER A 145 -0.31 25.42 3.50
CA SER A 145 -1.25 24.58 4.26
C SER A 145 -1.64 23.31 3.49
N THR A 146 -1.85 23.43 2.16
CA THR A 146 -2.18 22.29 1.30
C THR A 146 -1.04 21.29 1.23
N VAL A 147 0.21 21.74 1.03
CA VAL A 147 1.40 20.86 1.05
C VAL A 147 1.50 20.12 2.39
N THR A 148 1.28 20.83 3.50
CA THR A 148 1.32 20.25 4.86
C THR A 148 0.24 19.19 5.07
N SER A 149 -0.97 19.41 4.52
CA SER A 149 -2.07 18.43 4.60
C SER A 149 -1.74 17.12 3.87
N LEU A 150 -1.13 17.20 2.68
CA LEU A 150 -0.81 16.03 1.86
C LEU A 150 0.44 15.27 2.35
N ALA A 151 1.33 15.92 3.10
CA ALA A 151 2.50 15.28 3.69
C ALA A 151 2.15 14.06 4.57
N GLN A 152 0.93 14.02 5.12
CA GLN A 152 0.40 12.88 5.88
C GLN A 152 0.35 11.58 5.06
N VAL A 153 0.11 11.68 3.75
CA VAL A 153 -0.07 10.52 2.87
C VAL A 153 1.24 10.12 2.21
N VAL A 154 2.17 11.06 2.03
CA VAL A 154 3.50 10.79 1.43
C VAL A 154 4.36 9.87 2.31
N ILE A 155 4.23 9.98 3.63
CA ILE A 155 4.96 9.12 4.59
C ILE A 155 4.39 7.70 4.67
N THR A 156 3.35 7.39 3.91
CA THR A 156 2.76 6.05 3.91
C THR A 156 3.77 5.02 3.43
N PRO A 157 3.99 3.96 4.21
CA PRO A 157 4.81 2.85 3.77
C PRO A 157 4.36 2.19 2.47
N SER A 158 5.33 1.63 1.76
CA SER A 158 5.13 1.20 0.37
C SER A 158 4.63 -0.24 0.23
N SER A 159 4.11 -0.49 -0.97
CA SER A 159 3.60 -1.77 -1.48
C SER A 159 4.70 -2.82 -1.59
N THR A 160 4.71 -3.74 -0.64
CA THR A 160 5.23 -5.08 -0.87
C THR A 160 4.06 -6.00 -1.22
N TRP A 161 4.30 -7.01 -2.04
CA TRP A 161 3.34 -8.09 -2.26
C TRP A 161 4.02 -9.43 -2.08
N LEU A 162 3.30 -10.37 -1.48
CA LEU A 162 3.70 -11.76 -1.51
C LEU A 162 3.59 -12.26 -2.95
N ARG A 163 4.65 -12.85 -3.50
CA ARG A 163 4.71 -13.49 -4.81
C ARG A 163 4.22 -14.93 -4.66
N PRO A 164 2.93 -15.21 -4.88
CA PRO A 164 2.39 -16.51 -4.63
C PRO A 164 2.63 -17.44 -5.83
N THR A 165 2.75 -18.72 -5.52
CA THR A 165 2.77 -19.79 -6.53
C THR A 165 1.42 -20.48 -6.71
N GLY A 166 0.46 -20.18 -5.82
CA GLY A 166 -0.92 -20.69 -5.85
C GLY A 166 -1.95 -19.56 -5.81
N SER A 167 -3.24 -19.94 -5.85
CA SER A 167 -4.36 -18.99 -5.85
C SER A 167 -4.26 -18.00 -4.71
N THR A 168 -4.25 -16.70 -5.02
CA THR A 168 -4.08 -15.64 -4.02
C THR A 168 -4.99 -14.47 -4.25
N VAL A 169 -5.45 -13.94 -3.12
CA VAL A 169 -6.38 -12.85 -3.04
C VAL A 169 -5.70 -11.68 -2.33
N PHE A 170 -5.76 -10.52 -2.98
CA PHE A 170 -5.23 -9.25 -2.48
C PHE A 170 -6.35 -8.24 -2.34
N GLU A 171 -6.23 -7.35 -1.37
CA GLU A 171 -6.96 -6.10 -1.33
C GLU A 171 -6.00 -4.95 -1.61
N ARG A 172 -6.45 -4.00 -2.43
CA ARG A 172 -5.67 -2.82 -2.84
C ARG A 172 -6.58 -1.61 -2.83
N ARG A 173 -6.00 -0.43 -2.68
CA ARG A 173 -6.71 0.85 -2.83
C ARG A 173 -6.33 1.45 -4.17
N ARG A 174 -7.30 1.65 -5.07
CA ARG A 174 -7.05 2.14 -6.42
C ARG A 174 -6.47 3.55 -6.36
N LYS A 175 -5.37 3.76 -7.07
CA LYS A 175 -4.74 5.07 -7.28
C LYS A 175 -4.71 5.44 -8.76
N LEU A 176 -4.40 4.47 -9.62
CA LEU A 176 -4.22 4.70 -11.05
C LEU A 176 -5.22 3.90 -11.89
N ARG A 177 -5.14 4.05 -13.22
CA ARG A 177 -6.13 3.52 -14.16
C ARG A 177 -5.88 2.06 -14.50
N TYR A 178 -4.64 1.71 -14.80
CA TYR A 178 -4.30 0.38 -15.26
C TYR A 178 -3.75 -0.45 -14.11
N LEU A 179 -4.22 -1.68 -13.99
CA LEU A 179 -3.61 -2.71 -13.18
C LEU A 179 -2.69 -3.54 -14.07
N VAL A 180 -1.42 -3.65 -13.69
CA VAL A 180 -0.43 -4.45 -14.42
C VAL A 180 -0.09 -5.67 -13.58
N VAL A 181 -0.27 -6.85 -14.16
CA VAL A 181 0.06 -8.14 -13.53
C VAL A 181 0.99 -8.91 -14.46
N ASN A 182 2.20 -9.21 -14.01
CA ASN A 182 3.12 -10.09 -14.72
C ASN A 182 3.13 -11.48 -14.08
N LEU A 183 2.93 -12.51 -14.90
CA LEU A 183 2.83 -13.90 -14.47
C LEU A 183 3.81 -14.79 -15.24
N THR A 184 4.31 -15.81 -14.57
CA THR A 184 4.88 -17.01 -15.19
C THR A 184 3.91 -18.16 -14.95
N VAL A 185 3.52 -18.84 -16.02
CA VAL A 185 2.55 -19.94 -16.02
C VAL A 185 3.17 -21.15 -16.71
N GLY A 186 2.91 -22.36 -16.21
CA GLY A 186 3.48 -23.59 -16.77
C GLY A 186 2.64 -24.85 -16.53
N GLY A 187 3.06 -25.95 -17.15
CA GLY A 187 2.34 -27.23 -17.22
C GLY A 187 1.67 -27.44 -18.59
N ASP A 188 1.12 -28.65 -18.80
CA ASP A 188 0.57 -29.03 -20.12
C ASP A 188 -0.80 -28.38 -20.42
N THR A 189 -1.58 -28.07 -19.39
CA THR A 189 -2.90 -27.43 -19.48
C THR A 189 -3.11 -26.44 -18.32
N PRO A 190 -2.31 -25.36 -18.25
CA PRO A 190 -2.45 -24.40 -17.17
C PRO A 190 -3.77 -23.64 -17.29
N ASN A 191 -4.40 -23.40 -16.15
CA ASN A 191 -5.59 -22.58 -16.05
C ASN A 191 -5.38 -21.60 -14.89
N VAL A 192 -5.12 -20.35 -15.26
CA VAL A 192 -4.93 -19.22 -14.35
C VAL A 192 -5.86 -18.10 -14.80
N ASP A 193 -6.69 -17.61 -13.91
CA ASP A 193 -7.63 -16.52 -14.18
C ASP A 193 -7.34 -15.33 -13.26
N ILE A 194 -7.56 -14.12 -13.76
CA ILE A 194 -7.43 -12.88 -12.99
C ILE A 194 -8.82 -12.26 -12.84
N PHE A 195 -9.17 -11.91 -11.61
CA PHE A 195 -10.43 -11.28 -11.26
C PHE A 195 -10.21 -9.94 -10.56
N VAL A 196 -11.06 -8.97 -10.87
CA VAL A 196 -11.19 -7.70 -10.16
C VAL A 196 -12.63 -7.60 -9.66
N ASN A 197 -12.83 -7.48 -8.33
CA ASN A 197 -14.15 -7.46 -7.69
C ASN A 197 -15.06 -8.64 -8.13
N SER A 198 -14.47 -9.83 -8.30
CA SER A 198 -15.14 -11.05 -8.79
C SER A 198 -15.49 -11.06 -10.28
N THR A 199 -15.26 -9.96 -11.00
CA THR A 199 -15.34 -9.93 -12.47
C THR A 199 -14.06 -10.50 -13.05
N THR A 200 -14.17 -11.53 -13.89
CA THR A 200 -13.02 -12.06 -14.64
C THR A 200 -12.54 -11.02 -15.64
N VAL A 201 -11.28 -10.61 -15.53
CA VAL A 201 -10.65 -9.63 -16.43
C VAL A 201 -9.65 -10.28 -17.38
N VAL A 202 -9.08 -11.41 -16.99
CA VAL A 202 -8.24 -12.26 -17.86
C VAL A 202 -8.64 -13.71 -17.60
N ASN A 203 -8.95 -14.43 -18.68
CA ASN A 203 -9.29 -15.84 -18.66
C ASN A 203 -8.14 -16.65 -19.28
N ASN A 204 -7.73 -17.76 -18.66
CA ASN A 204 -6.61 -18.60 -19.12
C ASN A 204 -5.33 -17.80 -19.41
N ALA A 205 -4.92 -16.99 -18.43
CA ALA A 205 -3.73 -16.17 -18.49
C ALA A 205 -2.48 -17.00 -18.84
N THR A 206 -1.71 -16.52 -19.80
CA THR A 206 -0.41 -17.08 -20.20
C THR A 206 0.73 -16.33 -19.53
N THR A 207 1.95 -16.88 -19.64
CA THR A 207 3.17 -16.19 -19.22
C THR A 207 3.31 -14.85 -19.94
N GLY A 208 3.51 -13.77 -19.17
CA GLY A 208 3.64 -12.43 -19.71
C GLY A 208 2.99 -11.36 -18.84
N THR A 209 2.94 -10.15 -19.38
CA THR A 209 2.33 -8.98 -18.74
C THR A 209 0.90 -8.80 -19.22
N HIS A 210 -0.02 -8.71 -18.28
CA HIS A 210 -1.43 -8.41 -18.51
C HIS A 210 -1.73 -7.01 -17.99
N VAL A 211 -2.23 -6.13 -18.87
CA VAL A 211 -2.61 -4.76 -18.54
C VAL A 211 -4.13 -4.65 -18.56
N ILE A 212 -4.72 -4.32 -17.42
CA ILE A 212 -6.17 -4.31 -17.19
C ILE A 212 -6.61 -2.86 -16.95
N ASP A 213 -7.52 -2.33 -17.79
CA ASP A 213 -8.12 -1.01 -17.57
C ASP A 213 -9.22 -1.09 -16.51
N LEU A 214 -8.95 -0.59 -15.30
CA LEU A 214 -9.90 -0.64 -14.18
C LEU A 214 -11.17 0.18 -14.42
N ASN A 215 -11.16 1.16 -15.35
CA ASN A 215 -12.37 1.87 -15.75
C ASN A 215 -13.31 1.02 -16.62
N GLY A 216 -12.77 0.06 -17.37
CA GLY A 216 -13.54 -0.83 -18.24
C GLY A 216 -14.10 -2.06 -17.53
N VAL A 217 -13.67 -2.32 -16.29
CA VAL A 217 -14.14 -3.49 -15.52
C VAL A 217 -15.57 -3.23 -15.04
N SER A 218 -16.49 -4.14 -15.39
CA SER A 218 -17.85 -4.13 -14.84
C SER A 218 -17.81 -4.30 -13.31
N GLY A 219 -18.37 -3.35 -12.56
CA GLY A 219 -18.25 -3.30 -11.09
C GLY A 219 -16.84 -2.93 -10.60
N GLY A 220 -16.03 -2.34 -11.47
CA GLY A 220 -14.67 -1.89 -11.15
C GLY A 220 -14.64 -0.79 -10.09
N PRO A 221 -13.53 -0.66 -9.36
CA PRO A 221 -13.39 0.33 -8.29
C PRO A 221 -13.22 1.75 -8.83
N SER A 222 -13.76 2.76 -8.14
CA SER A 222 -13.40 4.17 -8.41
C SER A 222 -11.99 4.47 -7.89
N VAL A 223 -11.38 5.57 -8.33
CA VAL A 223 -10.13 6.05 -7.73
C VAL A 223 -10.36 6.30 -6.23
N ARG A 224 -9.44 5.82 -5.39
CA ARG A 224 -9.49 5.75 -3.91
C ARG A 224 -10.36 4.66 -3.31
N ASP A 225 -11.12 3.90 -4.10
CA ASP A 225 -11.86 2.75 -3.58
C ASP A 225 -10.95 1.56 -3.34
N TYR A 226 -11.32 0.73 -2.37
CA TYR A 226 -10.69 -0.57 -2.17
C TYR A 226 -11.26 -1.59 -3.17
N TYR A 227 -10.42 -2.49 -3.67
CA TYR A 227 -10.83 -3.55 -4.57
C TYR A 227 -10.16 -4.87 -4.29
N ARG A 228 -10.86 -5.92 -4.70
CA ARG A 228 -10.43 -7.31 -4.66
C ARG A 228 -9.68 -7.65 -5.95
N LEU A 229 -8.38 -7.91 -5.86
CA LEU A 229 -7.64 -8.60 -6.89
C LEU A 229 -7.53 -10.08 -6.51
N GLU A 230 -7.98 -10.97 -7.37
CA GLU A 230 -7.82 -12.41 -7.18
C GLU A 230 -7.12 -12.99 -8.40
N ILE A 231 -6.03 -13.72 -8.16
CA ILE A 231 -5.32 -14.49 -9.17
C ILE A 231 -5.54 -15.95 -8.81
N ARG A 232 -6.37 -16.63 -9.58
CA ARG A 232 -6.84 -17.99 -9.28
C ARG A 232 -6.14 -18.98 -10.19
N ARG A 233 -5.47 -19.97 -9.60
CA ARG A 233 -4.87 -21.10 -10.32
C ARG A 233 -5.74 -22.34 -10.13
N THR A 234 -6.35 -22.81 -11.20
CA THR A 234 -7.17 -24.04 -11.21
C THR A 234 -6.32 -25.26 -11.54
N THR A 235 -5.42 -25.16 -12.53
CA THR A 235 -4.50 -26.23 -12.95
C THR A 235 -3.13 -25.67 -13.35
N GLY A 236 -2.10 -26.51 -13.39
CA GLY A 236 -0.73 -26.13 -13.76
C GLY A 236 0.04 -25.43 -12.64
N THR A 237 1.09 -24.68 -13.01
CA THR A 237 1.91 -23.86 -12.12
C THR A 237 1.72 -22.38 -12.42
N MET A 238 1.96 -21.55 -11.40
CA MET A 238 1.85 -20.10 -11.49
C MET A 238 2.94 -19.49 -10.62
N LEU A 239 3.45 -18.32 -11.01
CA LEU A 239 4.23 -17.42 -10.18
C LEU A 239 3.84 -15.99 -10.55
N VAL A 240 3.46 -15.18 -9.57
CA VAL A 240 3.29 -13.74 -9.80
C VAL A 240 4.63 -13.05 -9.66
N ASN A 241 5.05 -12.38 -10.73
CA ASN A 241 6.31 -11.65 -10.76
C ASN A 241 6.10 -10.21 -10.28
N THR A 242 5.12 -9.52 -10.84
CA THR A 242 4.79 -8.13 -10.47
C THR A 242 3.31 -7.89 -10.37
N ILE A 243 2.95 -7.00 -9.43
CA ILE A 243 1.62 -6.40 -9.32
C ILE A 243 1.84 -4.91 -9.10
N GLU A 244 1.47 -4.08 -10.07
CA GLU A 244 1.57 -2.63 -9.95
C GLU A 244 0.34 -1.94 -10.53
N GLU A 245 0.17 -0.66 -10.19
CA GLU A 245 -0.79 0.19 -10.89
C GLU A 245 0.00 1.17 -11.76
N ALA A 246 -0.53 1.45 -12.94
CA ALA A 246 0.03 2.41 -13.89
C ALA A 246 -1.03 3.45 -14.27
N GLY A 247 -0.59 4.70 -14.39
CA GLY A 247 -1.44 5.81 -14.83
C GLY A 247 -1.34 6.07 -16.33
N ASP A 248 -2.13 7.02 -16.80
CA ASP A 248 -1.81 7.72 -18.04
C ASP A 248 -0.49 8.52 -17.84
N VAL A 249 0.12 9.05 -18.91
CA VAL A 249 1.39 9.79 -18.80
C VAL A 249 1.18 11.09 -18.01
N TRP A 250 1.82 11.21 -16.83
CA TRP A 250 1.76 12.41 -15.98
C TRP A 250 2.86 13.41 -16.35
N SER A 251 2.57 14.31 -17.29
CA SER A 251 3.53 15.32 -17.76
C SER A 251 3.69 16.53 -16.82
N THR A 252 2.70 16.83 -15.98
CA THR A 252 2.73 18.02 -15.09
C THR A 252 3.77 17.87 -13.98
N ALA A 253 4.76 18.75 -13.89
CA ALA A 253 5.75 18.78 -12.81
C ALA A 253 5.80 20.17 -12.16
N ALA A 254 6.19 20.23 -10.89
CA ALA A 254 6.34 21.52 -10.22
C ALA A 254 7.53 22.27 -10.85
N PRO A 255 7.34 23.50 -11.35
CA PRO A 255 8.40 24.24 -12.02
C PRO A 255 9.52 24.57 -11.03
N ALA A 256 10.77 24.58 -11.54
CA ALA A 256 11.92 25.04 -10.78
C ALA A 256 11.96 26.57 -10.70
N TRP A 257 12.55 27.07 -9.62
CA TRP A 257 12.82 28.49 -9.42
C TRP A 257 14.31 28.74 -9.63
N SER A 258 14.64 29.74 -10.45
CA SER A 258 16.03 30.15 -10.63
C SER A 258 16.54 30.90 -9.40
N HIS A 259 17.84 30.81 -9.15
CA HIS A 259 18.45 31.59 -8.08
C HIS A 259 18.23 33.10 -8.31
N GLY A 260 17.71 33.81 -7.30
CA GLY A 260 17.38 35.23 -7.39
C GLY A 260 16.06 35.56 -8.12
N GLU A 261 15.31 34.56 -8.58
CA GLU A 261 13.99 34.78 -9.17
C GLU A 261 13.01 35.35 -8.13
N LEU A 262 12.32 36.44 -8.46
CA LEU A 262 11.35 37.09 -7.58
C LEU A 262 10.03 36.30 -7.54
N ILE A 263 9.57 35.97 -6.33
CA ILE A 263 8.28 35.34 -6.09
C ILE A 263 7.27 36.44 -5.74
N ASN A 264 6.50 36.90 -6.72
CA ASN A 264 5.48 37.94 -6.58
C ASN A 264 4.25 37.64 -7.49
N ALA A 265 3.27 38.54 -7.55
CA ALA A 265 2.07 38.37 -8.38
C ALA A 265 2.39 38.09 -9.87
N GLY A 266 3.50 38.60 -10.39
CA GLY A 266 3.96 38.31 -11.76
C GLY A 266 4.34 36.84 -11.99
N ALA A 267 4.52 36.04 -10.93
CA ALA A 267 4.79 34.61 -10.99
C ALA A 267 3.53 33.74 -10.95
N ALA A 268 2.33 34.33 -11.07
CA ALA A 268 1.04 33.64 -10.97
C ALA A 268 0.95 32.37 -11.82
N THR A 269 1.46 32.38 -13.05
CA THR A 269 1.46 31.17 -13.91
C THR A 269 2.28 30.03 -13.31
N LYS A 270 3.51 30.30 -12.83
CA LYS A 270 4.36 29.28 -12.20
C LYS A 270 3.71 28.74 -10.93
N LEU A 271 3.09 29.60 -10.12
CA LEU A 271 2.39 29.22 -8.90
C LEU A 271 1.09 28.44 -9.18
N GLY A 272 0.40 28.76 -10.28
CA GLY A 272 -0.74 28.01 -10.80
C GLY A 272 -0.42 26.53 -11.06
N TYR A 273 0.78 26.22 -11.58
CA TYR A 273 1.21 24.83 -11.77
C TYR A 273 1.27 24.03 -10.45
N TYR A 274 1.69 24.65 -9.35
CA TYR A 274 1.67 23.99 -8.03
C TYR A 274 0.24 23.66 -7.61
N THR A 275 -0.69 24.59 -7.84
CA THR A 275 -2.11 24.41 -7.51
C THR A 275 -2.70 23.23 -8.29
N THR A 276 -2.48 23.17 -9.60
CA THR A 276 -2.93 22.06 -10.45
C THR A 276 -2.35 20.73 -9.98
N LEU A 277 -1.03 20.66 -9.80
CA LEU A 277 -0.34 19.43 -9.40
C LEU A 277 -0.82 18.91 -8.04
N LEU A 278 -1.03 19.78 -7.05
CA LEU A 278 -1.49 19.38 -5.73
C LEU A 278 -2.97 18.92 -5.75
N ASN A 279 -3.82 19.55 -6.56
CA ASN A 279 -5.21 19.12 -6.75
C ASN A 279 -5.28 17.74 -7.44
N GLU A 280 -4.50 17.53 -8.50
CA GLU A 280 -4.38 16.23 -9.17
C GLU A 280 -3.85 15.15 -8.22
N SER A 281 -2.82 15.47 -7.43
CA SER A 281 -2.26 14.55 -6.44
C SER A 281 -3.25 14.24 -5.33
N TYR A 282 -4.00 15.24 -4.85
CA TYR A 282 -5.08 15.02 -3.89
C TYR A 282 -6.11 14.08 -4.49
N ALA A 283 -6.58 14.29 -5.72
CA ALA A 283 -7.58 13.47 -6.41
C ALA A 283 -7.27 11.96 -6.37
N ILE A 284 -5.98 11.60 -6.32
CA ILE A 284 -5.52 10.21 -6.15
C ILE A 284 -5.35 9.81 -4.69
N LEU A 285 -4.65 10.62 -3.90
CA LEU A 285 -4.16 10.21 -2.57
C LEU A 285 -5.19 10.41 -1.45
N GLY A 286 -6.01 11.46 -1.56
CA GLY A 286 -6.63 12.09 -0.40
C GLY A 286 -5.60 12.83 0.47
N ALA A 287 -6.02 13.26 1.66
CA ALA A 287 -5.17 13.92 2.67
C ALA A 287 -5.12 13.16 4.01
N ALA A 288 -5.96 12.13 4.20
CA ALA A 288 -5.84 11.22 5.33
C ALA A 288 -4.74 10.21 5.08
N GLY A 289 -3.84 10.04 6.05
CA GLY A 289 -2.84 8.99 6.00
C GLY A 289 -3.45 7.63 6.35
N TRP A 290 -2.89 6.58 5.73
CA TRP A 290 -3.36 5.21 5.90
C TRP A 290 -2.26 4.21 5.52
N GLN A 291 -2.29 3.00 6.06
CA GLN A 291 -1.44 1.88 5.62
C GLN A 291 -2.17 0.57 5.70
N MET A 292 -1.72 -0.38 4.88
CA MET A 292 -2.10 -1.78 4.97
C MET A 292 -0.98 -2.55 5.68
N PRO A 293 -1.31 -3.63 6.40
CA PRO A 293 -0.30 -4.42 7.06
C PRO A 293 0.36 -5.40 6.11
N GLN A 294 1.41 -6.04 6.61
CA GLN A 294 2.10 -7.13 5.93
C GLN A 294 1.83 -8.45 6.64
N ILE A 295 1.47 -9.47 5.87
CA ILE A 295 1.16 -10.80 6.42
C ILE A 295 2.44 -11.49 6.90
N TRP A 296 2.38 -12.11 8.06
CA TRP A 296 3.46 -12.93 8.57
C TRP A 296 3.39 -14.34 7.98
N ARG A 297 4.46 -14.79 7.31
CA ARG A 297 4.57 -16.12 6.67
C ARG A 297 5.81 -16.86 7.15
N PRO A 298 5.86 -17.28 8.42
CA PRO A 298 7.01 -18.02 8.93
C PRO A 298 7.08 -19.40 8.28
N TYR A 299 8.31 -19.85 7.97
CA TYR A 299 8.62 -21.22 7.50
C TYR A 299 8.10 -21.62 6.10
N GLU A 300 7.56 -20.69 5.31
CA GLU A 300 7.01 -21.00 3.98
C GLU A 300 7.92 -20.61 2.81
N HIS A 301 9.18 -20.29 3.08
CA HIS A 301 10.13 -19.78 2.08
C HIS A 301 9.52 -18.63 1.24
N PRO A 302 8.91 -17.61 1.90
CA PRO A 302 8.14 -16.60 1.21
C PRO A 302 9.02 -15.81 0.25
N ARG A 303 8.41 -15.41 -0.87
CA ARG A 303 9.00 -14.52 -1.86
C ARG A 303 8.20 -13.25 -1.93
N TRP A 304 8.86 -12.12 -1.83
CA TRP A 304 8.21 -10.82 -1.90
C TRP A 304 8.68 -10.05 -3.13
N GLY A 305 7.79 -9.24 -3.68
CA GLY A 305 8.13 -8.22 -4.67
C GLY A 305 7.82 -6.84 -4.12
N LEU A 306 8.66 -5.88 -4.49
CA LEU A 306 8.50 -4.47 -4.09
C LEU A 306 9.19 -3.55 -5.10
N HIS A 307 8.65 -2.35 -5.24
CA HIS A 307 9.33 -1.26 -5.93
C HIS A 307 10.03 -0.36 -4.92
N LYS A 308 11.28 0.05 -5.18
CA LYS A 308 12.03 0.98 -4.34
C LYS A 308 11.43 2.39 -4.39
N THR A 309 10.38 2.62 -3.62
CA THR A 309 9.74 3.93 -3.46
C THR A 309 10.05 4.56 -2.10
N LYS A 310 10.83 3.85 -1.28
CA LYS A 310 11.27 4.20 0.07
C LYS A 310 12.70 3.75 0.28
N ARG A 311 13.39 4.38 1.23
CA ARG A 311 14.83 4.13 1.47
C ARG A 311 15.11 2.85 2.23
N TYR A 312 14.34 2.54 3.26
CA TYR A 312 14.63 1.45 4.19
C TYR A 312 13.70 0.26 3.99
N LEU A 313 14.30 -0.92 3.91
CA LEU A 313 13.60 -2.19 4.00
C LEU A 313 13.61 -2.66 5.46
N HIS A 314 12.43 -2.79 6.03
CA HIS A 314 12.17 -3.45 7.30
C HIS A 314 11.80 -4.89 7.05
N TYR A 315 12.44 -5.82 7.75
CA TYR A 315 12.18 -7.24 7.54
C TYR A 315 12.30 -8.07 8.81
N MET A 316 11.54 -9.16 8.85
CA MET A 316 11.67 -10.23 9.84
C MET A 316 12.33 -11.44 9.18
N ARG A 317 13.32 -12.04 9.85
CA ARG A 317 13.98 -13.27 9.40
C ARG A 317 14.28 -14.20 10.58
N ASN A 318 13.28 -14.95 11.03
CA ASN A 318 13.35 -15.81 12.22
C ASN A 318 13.63 -17.29 11.88
N GLY A 319 14.45 -17.58 10.87
CA GLY A 319 14.75 -18.95 10.44
C GLY A 319 16.21 -19.17 10.04
N SER A 320 16.58 -20.44 9.86
CA SER A 320 17.97 -20.87 9.69
C SER A 320 18.54 -20.72 8.28
N LEU A 321 17.69 -20.52 7.26
CA LEU A 321 18.14 -20.30 5.88
C LEU A 321 18.54 -18.83 5.66
N PRO A 322 19.53 -18.54 4.81
CA PRO A 322 19.88 -17.16 4.49
C PRO A 322 18.74 -16.47 3.74
N ALA A 323 18.38 -15.26 4.17
CA ALA A 323 17.52 -14.38 3.38
C ALA A 323 18.36 -13.53 2.43
N SER A 324 17.76 -13.14 1.30
CA SER A 324 18.44 -12.33 0.31
C SER A 324 17.54 -11.33 -0.41
N LEU A 325 18.18 -10.29 -0.92
CA LEU A 325 17.64 -9.36 -1.91
C LEU A 325 18.14 -9.81 -3.29
N GLN A 326 17.24 -9.93 -4.26
CA GLN A 326 17.53 -10.47 -5.58
C GLN A 326 17.12 -9.50 -6.69
N ASP A 327 18.00 -9.34 -7.68
CA ASP A 327 17.69 -8.67 -8.93
C ASP A 327 16.68 -9.51 -9.73
N PRO A 328 15.51 -8.96 -10.11
CA PRO A 328 14.53 -9.66 -10.94
C PRO A 328 15.07 -10.19 -12.26
N ALA A 329 16.08 -9.53 -12.84
CA ALA A 329 16.73 -9.99 -14.07
C ALA A 329 17.78 -11.07 -13.83
N SER A 330 18.11 -11.35 -12.55
CA SER A 330 19.16 -12.29 -12.14
C SER A 330 20.53 -11.97 -12.76
N VAL A 331 20.81 -10.68 -13.02
CA VAL A 331 22.09 -10.21 -13.55
C VAL A 331 23.03 -9.86 -12.41
N GLN A 332 22.51 -9.25 -11.36
CA GLN A 332 23.28 -8.84 -10.18
C GLN A 332 23.35 -9.95 -9.14
N PRO A 333 24.44 -10.04 -8.36
CA PRO A 333 24.54 -11.01 -7.27
C PRO A 333 23.52 -10.73 -6.17
N ASP A 334 23.02 -11.81 -5.57
CA ASP A 334 22.16 -11.75 -4.40
C ASP A 334 22.86 -11.06 -3.22
N ILE A 335 22.13 -10.19 -2.52
CA ILE A 335 22.62 -9.51 -1.32
C ILE A 335 22.05 -10.24 -0.11
N SER A 336 22.91 -10.74 0.77
CA SER A 336 22.49 -11.46 1.97
C SER A 336 21.94 -10.51 3.04
N LEU A 337 20.87 -10.93 3.70
CA LEU A 337 20.27 -10.25 4.84
C LEU A 337 20.61 -11.00 6.14
N SER A 338 20.78 -10.25 7.23
CA SER A 338 21.01 -10.81 8.57
C SER A 338 19.75 -11.47 9.13
N SER A 339 19.89 -12.54 9.92
CA SER A 339 18.77 -13.08 10.69
C SER A 339 18.30 -12.13 11.79
N THR A 340 17.00 -12.11 12.07
CA THR A 340 16.42 -11.46 13.25
C THR A 340 16.30 -12.45 14.41
N THR A 341 16.06 -11.97 15.63
CA THR A 341 15.87 -12.82 16.81
C THR A 341 14.47 -12.65 17.36
N THR A 342 14.10 -13.43 18.39
CA THR A 342 12.82 -13.21 19.09
C THR A 342 12.82 -11.90 19.90
N GLU A 343 13.99 -11.46 20.36
CA GLU A 343 14.16 -10.23 21.14
C GLU A 343 14.21 -8.98 20.24
N GLU A 344 14.82 -9.12 19.07
CA GLU A 344 14.89 -8.09 18.02
C GLU A 344 14.24 -8.66 16.75
N PRO A 345 12.89 -8.68 16.68
CA PRO A 345 12.15 -9.36 15.62
C PRO A 345 12.24 -8.64 14.26
N TRP A 346 12.65 -7.38 14.25
CA TRP A 346 12.80 -6.57 13.05
C TRP A 346 14.25 -6.15 12.85
N SER A 347 14.67 -6.14 11.59
CA SER A 347 15.92 -5.53 11.15
C SER A 347 15.65 -4.59 9.99
N THR A 348 16.57 -3.65 9.77
CA THR A 348 16.48 -2.63 8.73
C THR A 348 17.68 -2.73 7.78
N TYR A 349 17.43 -2.60 6.48
CA TYR A 349 18.44 -2.50 5.45
C TYR A 349 18.26 -1.19 4.66
N ASP A 350 19.35 -0.46 4.42
CA ASP A 350 19.34 0.78 3.62
C ASP A 350 19.46 0.45 2.13
N LEU A 351 18.37 0.61 1.37
CA LEU A 351 18.33 0.27 -0.05
C LEU A 351 19.11 1.26 -0.92
N ASP A 352 19.53 2.41 -0.39
CA ASP A 352 20.39 3.36 -1.11
C ASP A 352 21.84 2.88 -1.20
N THR A 353 22.23 1.86 -0.45
CA THR A 353 23.56 1.23 -0.58
C THR A 353 23.63 0.20 -1.71
N ILE A 354 22.53 0.00 -2.46
CA ILE A 354 22.46 -0.95 -3.58
C ILE A 354 22.61 -0.19 -4.89
N ASP A 355 23.79 -0.26 -5.49
CA ASP A 355 24.16 0.55 -6.66
C ASP A 355 23.26 0.32 -7.89
N TRP A 356 22.78 -0.91 -8.08
CA TRP A 356 21.94 -1.27 -9.23
C TRP A 356 20.45 -0.97 -9.02
N LEU A 357 20.03 -0.62 -7.81
CA LEU A 357 18.63 -0.42 -7.47
C LEU A 357 18.26 1.07 -7.48
N ALA A 358 17.86 1.55 -8.66
CA ALA A 358 17.35 2.90 -8.84
C ALA A 358 15.98 3.12 -8.13
N PRO A 359 15.62 4.38 -7.79
CA PRO A 359 14.27 4.71 -7.35
C PRO A 359 13.20 4.23 -8.34
N GLY A 360 12.16 3.56 -7.84
CA GLY A 360 11.11 2.90 -8.63
C GLY A 360 11.48 1.50 -9.15
N GLY A 361 12.75 1.10 -9.05
CA GLY A 361 13.23 -0.21 -9.48
C GLY A 361 12.57 -1.36 -8.72
N LEU A 362 12.32 -2.46 -9.42
CA LEU A 362 11.77 -3.69 -8.84
C LEU A 362 12.88 -4.48 -8.14
N LEU A 363 12.58 -5.02 -6.97
CA LEU A 363 13.44 -5.91 -6.20
C LEU A 363 12.62 -7.10 -5.69
N TYR A 364 13.26 -8.26 -5.58
CA TYR A 364 12.70 -9.41 -4.87
C TYR A 364 13.39 -9.63 -3.52
N VAL A 365 12.61 -10.07 -2.53
CA VAL A 365 13.11 -10.48 -1.21
C VAL A 365 12.75 -11.93 -0.95
N TYR A 366 13.74 -12.73 -0.57
CA TYR A 366 13.61 -14.16 -0.34
C TYR A 366 13.80 -14.53 1.14
N GLU A 367 13.02 -15.49 1.64
CA GLU A 367 13.08 -16.09 3.01
C GLU A 367 12.73 -15.15 4.18
N CYS A 368 12.42 -13.88 3.92
CA CYS A 368 11.95 -12.98 4.97
C CYS A 368 10.49 -13.28 5.32
N ASP A 369 10.19 -13.54 6.60
CA ASP A 369 8.85 -13.93 7.07
C ASP A 369 7.84 -12.77 6.96
N CYS A 370 8.34 -11.53 6.94
CA CYS A 370 7.58 -10.31 6.73
C CYS A 370 8.51 -9.23 6.19
N VAL A 371 8.03 -8.38 5.27
CA VAL A 371 8.80 -7.28 4.69
C VAL A 371 7.97 -6.02 4.53
N TRP A 372 8.59 -4.87 4.71
CA TRP A 372 7.94 -3.57 4.73
C TRP A 372 8.90 -2.47 4.28
N LEU A 373 8.41 -1.44 3.60
CA LEU A 373 9.22 -0.34 3.08
C LEU A 373 8.91 0.99 3.75
N ASP A 374 9.93 1.72 4.20
CA ASP A 374 9.79 2.95 4.98
C ASP A 374 10.92 3.97 4.68
N ASP A 375 10.69 5.26 4.94
CA ASP A 375 11.71 6.31 4.91
C ASP A 375 12.39 6.52 6.27
N THR A 376 11.89 5.87 7.34
CA THR A 376 12.51 5.86 8.67
C THR A 376 13.19 4.53 8.96
N PRO A 377 14.42 4.53 9.52
CA PRO A 377 15.14 3.29 9.84
C PRO A 377 14.51 2.50 10.98
#